data_AF-A0A7C9EI17-F1
#
_entry.id   AF-A0A7C9EI17-F1
#
_cell.length_a   1.000
_cell.length_b   1.000
_cell.length_c   1.000
_cell.angle_alpha   90.00
_cell.angle_beta   90.00
_cell.angle_gamma   90.00
#
_symmetry.space_group_name_H-M   'P 1'
#
loop_
_entity.id
_entity.type
_entity.pdbx_description
1 polymer ?
#
loop_
_entity_poly.entity_id
_entity_poly.type
_entity_poly.pdbx_seq_one_letter_code
_entity_poly.pdbx_strand_id
1 'polypeptide(L)'
;ASSILVGCIFSEISDAVLENLMGVLRIASLDGVQDENVRFIDEYDEALSHLIFGGSDIMLCQSYEDPLLHVPLKAIRYGAAPILMTSIDKRLRHIVEHDFGSTEFSQRISSFCNMSLMQALTEIRERPSQWNKQIQDAMSKDFS
;
A
#
# COMPACT_ATOMS: atom_id res chain seq x y z
N ALA A 1 9.88 -19.36 7.16
CA ALA A 1 9.80 -18.20 6.26
C ALA A 1 8.95 -17.14 6.95
N SER A 2 9.36 -15.87 6.90
CA SER A 2 8.47 -14.78 7.35
C SER A 2 7.44 -14.55 6.25
N SER A 3 6.16 -14.55 6.60
CA SER A 3 5.09 -14.17 5.67
C SER A 3 5.08 -12.65 5.51
N ILE A 4 4.78 -12.15 4.30
CA ILE A 4 4.56 -10.72 4.06
C ILE A 4 3.06 -10.47 4.10
N LEU A 5 2.61 -9.56 4.95
CA LEU A 5 1.22 -9.19 5.10
C LEU A 5 0.91 -7.91 4.31
N VAL A 6 -0.03 -8.02 3.38
CA VAL A 6 -0.49 -6.92 2.55
C VAL A 6 -1.91 -6.54 2.98
N GLY A 7 -2.04 -5.39 3.62
CA GLY A 7 -3.31 -4.82 4.05
C GLY A 7 -3.96 -3.97 2.97
N CYS A 8 -5.28 -3.86 3.02
CA CYS A 8 -6.07 -2.98 2.16
C CYS A 8 -7.37 -2.62 2.88
N ILE A 9 -7.79 -1.36 2.84
CA ILE A 9 -9.03 -0.88 3.47
C ILE A 9 -9.82 -0.07 2.44
N PHE A 10 -11.11 -0.34 2.34
CA PHE A 10 -12.03 0.34 1.42
C PHE A 10 -13.26 0.84 2.19
N SER A 11 -13.65 2.08 1.93
CA SER A 11 -14.92 2.62 2.44
C SER A 11 -16.09 2.28 1.52
N GLU A 12 -15.84 2.23 0.21
CA GLU A 12 -16.82 1.84 -0.81
C GLU A 12 -16.12 1.03 -1.91
N ILE A 13 -16.79 0.01 -2.44
CA ILE A 13 -16.27 -0.83 -3.53
C ILE A 13 -16.99 -0.44 -4.83
N SER A 14 -16.29 0.24 -5.74
CA SER A 14 -16.75 0.48 -7.11
C SER A 14 -16.24 -0.60 -8.07
N ASP A 15 -16.81 -0.70 -9.27
CA ASP A 15 -16.35 -1.65 -10.30
C ASP A 15 -14.86 -1.46 -10.64
N ALA A 16 -14.37 -0.21 -10.64
CA ALA A 16 -12.95 0.09 -10.86
C ALA A 16 -12.06 -0.44 -9.73
N VAL A 17 -12.54 -0.36 -8.48
CA VAL A 17 -11.84 -0.92 -7.31
C VAL A 17 -11.81 -2.45 -7.38
N LEU A 18 -12.92 -3.06 -7.78
CA LEU A 18 -13.02 -4.50 -7.93
C LEU A 18 -12.02 -5.04 -8.95
N GLU A 19 -11.92 -4.40 -10.12
CA GLU A 19 -10.94 -4.76 -11.15
C GLU A 19 -9.49 -4.64 -10.63
N ASN A 20 -9.16 -3.57 -9.90
CA ASN A 20 -7.84 -3.41 -9.29
C ASN A 20 -7.54 -4.49 -8.25
N LEU A 21 -8.52 -4.83 -7.40
CA LEU A 21 -8.39 -5.90 -6.40
C LEU A 21 -8.17 -7.26 -7.07
N MET A 22 -8.90 -7.54 -8.15
CA MET A 22 -8.67 -8.73 -8.97
C MET A 22 -7.26 -8.77 -9.57
N GLY A 23 -6.69 -7.61 -9.92
CA GLY A 23 -5.29 -7.46 -10.30
C GLY A 23 -4.33 -7.88 -9.18
N VAL A 24 -4.53 -7.40 -7.95
CA VAL A 24 -3.74 -7.79 -6.76
C VAL A 24 -3.81 -9.30 -6.54
N LEU A 25 -5.03 -9.87 -6.55
CA LEU A 25 -5.24 -11.30 -6.32
C LEU A 25 -4.54 -12.15 -7.39
N ARG A 26 -4.51 -11.71 -8.64
CA ARG A 26 -3.75 -12.38 -9.71
C ARG A 26 -2.24 -12.33 -9.45
N ILE A 27 -1.70 -11.20 -9.00
CA ILE A 27 -0.28 -11.08 -8.62
C ILE A 27 0.06 -12.02 -7.46
N ALA A 28 -0.76 -12.01 -6.41
CA ALA A 28 -0.60 -12.91 -5.27
C ALA A 28 -0.63 -14.38 -5.73
N SER A 29 -1.56 -14.74 -6.61
CA SER A 29 -1.68 -16.09 -7.17
C SER A 29 -0.45 -16.49 -8.00
N LEU A 30 0.13 -15.59 -8.79
CA LEU A 30 1.38 -15.83 -9.54
C LEU A 30 2.57 -16.11 -8.61
N ASP A 31 2.56 -15.51 -7.42
CA ASP A 31 3.60 -15.66 -6.41
C ASP A 31 3.35 -16.86 -5.47
N GLY A 32 2.37 -17.71 -5.81
CA GLY A 32 2.05 -18.94 -5.08
C GLY A 32 1.18 -18.75 -3.83
N VAL A 33 0.52 -17.60 -3.68
CA VAL A 33 -0.41 -17.35 -2.56
C VAL A 33 -1.64 -18.25 -2.70
N GLN A 34 -1.82 -19.17 -1.76
CA GLN A 34 -3.01 -20.04 -1.68
C GLN A 34 -4.21 -19.28 -1.11
N ASP A 35 -5.42 -19.74 -1.42
CA ASP A 35 -6.71 -19.15 -0.97
C ASP A 35 -6.79 -18.94 0.55
N GLU A 36 -6.18 -19.83 1.34
CA GLU A 36 -6.08 -19.73 2.81
C GLU A 36 -5.32 -18.49 3.32
N ASN A 37 -4.58 -17.79 2.45
CA ASN A 37 -3.78 -16.62 2.78
C ASN A 37 -4.50 -15.28 2.50
N VAL A 38 -5.74 -15.32 2.01
CA VAL A 38 -6.55 -14.12 1.76
C VAL A 38 -7.70 -14.09 2.78
N ARG A 39 -7.91 -12.92 3.40
CA ARG A 39 -9.04 -12.70 4.32
C ARG A 39 -9.81 -11.46 3.90
N PHE A 40 -11.13 -11.59 3.86
CA PHE A 40 -12.06 -10.49 3.67
C PHE A 40 -12.79 -10.22 4.99
N ILE A 41 -12.90 -8.94 5.36
CA ILE A 41 -13.62 -8.50 6.56
C ILE A 41 -14.61 -7.43 6.11
N ASP A 42 -15.90 -7.74 6.19
CA ASP A 42 -17.01 -6.87 5.79
C ASP A 42 -17.54 -6.02 6.95
N GLU A 43 -16.63 -5.59 7.82
CA GLU A 43 -16.93 -4.80 9.01
C GLU A 43 -15.86 -3.72 9.11
N TYR A 44 -16.29 -2.48 9.34
CA TYR A 44 -15.38 -1.36 9.55
C TYR A 44 -15.62 -0.75 10.93
N ASP A 45 -14.60 -0.84 11.78
CA ASP A 45 -14.46 0.05 12.93
C ASP A 45 -13.03 0.62 12.95
N GLU A 46 -12.87 1.76 13.64
CA GLU A 46 -11.58 2.44 13.69
C GLU A 46 -10.50 1.58 14.35
N ALA A 47 -10.84 0.81 15.38
CA ALA A 47 -9.90 -0.05 16.10
C ALA A 47 -9.36 -1.17 15.19
N LEU A 48 -10.22 -1.79 14.39
CA LEU A 48 -9.85 -2.76 13.37
C LEU A 48 -8.93 -2.12 12.31
N SER A 49 -9.22 -0.89 11.88
CA SER A 49 -8.33 -0.18 10.95
C SER A 49 -6.90 -0.11 11.51
N HIS A 50 -6.74 0.22 12.79
CA HIS A 50 -5.44 0.30 13.46
C HIS A 50 -4.74 -1.05 13.54
N LEU A 51 -5.48 -2.14 13.78
CA LEU A 51 -4.92 -3.49 13.74
C LEU A 51 -4.43 -3.87 12.34
N ILE A 52 -5.20 -3.53 11.30
CA ILE A 52 -4.78 -3.78 9.91
C ILE A 52 -3.52 -2.98 9.59
N PHE A 53 -3.46 -1.70 9.93
CA PHE A 53 -2.27 -0.87 9.72
C PHE A 53 -1.04 -1.44 10.44
N GLY A 54 -1.15 -1.79 11.73
CA GLY A 54 -0.02 -2.27 12.53
C GLY A 54 0.40 -3.71 12.25
N GLY A 55 -0.49 -4.51 11.64
CA GLY A 55 -0.20 -5.88 11.23
C GLY A 55 0.32 -6.02 9.80
N SER A 56 0.31 -4.94 9.01
CA SER A 56 0.69 -4.99 7.60
C SER A 56 2.16 -4.59 7.40
N ASP A 57 2.86 -5.31 6.52
CA ASP A 57 4.15 -4.86 5.98
C ASP A 57 3.95 -3.83 4.85
N ILE A 58 2.89 -4.03 4.06
CA ILE A 58 2.49 -3.16 2.95
C ILE A 58 1.01 -2.81 3.11
N MET A 59 0.66 -1.53 2.94
CA MET A 59 -0.71 -1.06 2.83
C MET A 59 -1.01 -0.60 1.40
N LEU A 60 -1.97 -1.26 0.75
CA LEU A 60 -2.44 -0.88 -0.58
C LEU A 60 -3.35 0.35 -0.49
N CYS A 61 -3.03 1.38 -1.26
CA CYS A 61 -3.73 2.66 -1.29
C CYS A 61 -4.40 2.83 -2.66
N GLN A 62 -5.72 3.05 -2.72
CA GLN A 62 -6.46 3.08 -4.00
C GLN A 62 -6.22 4.33 -4.85
N SER A 63 -6.41 5.50 -4.24
CA SER A 63 -6.35 6.83 -4.85
C SER A 63 -6.63 7.86 -3.76
N TYR A 64 -6.41 9.13 -4.05
CA TYR A 64 -6.57 10.29 -3.17
C TYR A 64 -8.04 10.71 -2.97
N GLU A 65 -8.97 9.76 -2.90
CA GLU A 65 -10.31 10.04 -2.36
C GLU A 65 -10.27 10.38 -0.88
N ASP A 66 -9.09 10.25 -0.28
CA ASP A 66 -8.69 11.01 0.89
C ASP A 66 -7.89 12.26 0.46
N PRO A 67 -8.54 13.42 0.25
CA PRO A 67 -7.85 14.68 -0.04
C PRO A 67 -6.88 15.11 1.08
N LEU A 68 -6.86 14.41 2.22
CA LEU A 68 -6.01 14.65 3.38
C LEU A 68 -4.96 13.54 3.63
N LEU A 69 -4.86 12.53 2.76
CA LEU A 69 -3.80 11.51 2.82
C LEU A 69 -3.78 10.66 4.12
N HIS A 70 -4.90 10.45 4.79
CA HIS A 70 -4.92 9.72 6.05
C HIS A 70 -4.44 8.28 5.88
N VAL A 71 -4.80 7.55 4.81
CA VAL A 71 -4.39 6.13 4.67
C VAL A 71 -2.87 5.97 4.46
N PRO A 72 -2.20 6.63 3.49
CA PRO A 72 -0.75 6.48 3.32
C PRO A 72 0.06 6.97 4.52
N LEU A 73 -0.36 8.08 5.14
CA LEU A 73 0.33 8.62 6.32
C LEU A 73 0.11 7.77 7.55
N LYS A 74 -1.11 7.23 7.76
CA LYS A 74 -1.41 6.29 8.84
C LYS A 74 -0.67 4.97 8.63
N ALA A 75 -0.54 4.47 7.41
CA ALA A 75 0.30 3.30 7.12
C ALA A 75 1.75 3.52 7.59
N ILE A 76 2.39 4.62 7.20
CA ILE A 76 3.76 4.91 7.62
C ILE A 76 3.85 5.03 9.13
N ARG A 77 2.93 5.74 9.80
CA ARG A 77 2.91 5.85 11.27
C ARG A 77 2.88 4.50 11.98
N TYR A 78 2.30 3.48 11.35
CA TYR A 78 2.20 2.13 11.87
C TYR A 78 3.34 1.19 11.40
N GLY A 79 4.25 1.69 10.56
CA GLY A 79 5.37 0.91 10.03
C GLY A 79 5.07 0.13 8.75
N ALA A 80 3.94 0.41 8.09
CA ALA A 80 3.56 -0.22 6.83
C ALA A 80 3.94 0.66 5.63
N ALA A 81 4.45 0.05 4.55
CA ALA A 81 4.75 0.78 3.32
C ALA A 81 3.47 1.12 2.54
N PRO A 82 3.22 2.39 2.21
CA PRO A 82 2.09 2.75 1.36
C PRO A 82 2.43 2.47 -0.11
N ILE A 83 1.76 1.50 -0.72
CA ILE A 83 1.93 1.17 -2.15
C ILE A 83 0.63 1.49 -2.88
N LEU A 84 0.72 2.28 -3.95
CA LEU A 84 -0.44 2.68 -4.73
C LEU A 84 -0.96 1.50 -5.57
N MET A 85 -2.28 1.26 -5.48
CA MET A 85 -3.00 0.21 -6.19
C MET A 85 -2.93 0.39 -7.72
N THR A 86 -2.85 1.63 -8.21
CA THR A 86 -2.71 1.90 -9.65
C THR A 86 -1.31 1.54 -10.20
N SER A 87 -0.32 1.29 -9.33
CA SER A 87 1.03 0.84 -9.70
C SER A 87 1.14 -0.68 -9.91
N ILE A 88 0.01 -1.41 -9.87
CA ILE A 88 -0.07 -2.87 -10.11
C ILE A 88 0.28 -3.21 -11.57
N ASP A 89 -0.11 -2.38 -12.54
CA ASP A 89 0.28 -2.52 -13.95
C ASP A 89 0.31 -1.15 -14.64
N LYS A 90 1.49 -0.73 -15.15
CA LYS A 90 1.65 0.50 -15.95
C LYS A 90 0.78 0.51 -17.23
N ARG A 91 0.10 -0.60 -17.58
CA ARG A 91 -0.73 -0.75 -18.78
C ARG A 91 -2.20 -0.39 -18.59
N LEU A 92 -2.68 -0.17 -17.37
CA LEU A 92 -4.06 0.28 -17.15
C LEU A 92 -4.10 1.81 -17.16
N ARG A 93 -4.71 2.32 -18.22
CA ARG A 93 -4.53 3.66 -18.81
C ARG A 93 -4.90 4.82 -17.89
N HIS A 94 -4.26 5.95 -18.21
CA HIS A 94 -4.38 7.28 -17.64
C HIS A 94 -4.02 7.35 -16.15
N ILE A 95 -2.70 7.32 -15.91
CA ILE A 95 -2.11 8.29 -15.01
C ILE A 95 -2.61 9.65 -15.52
N VAL A 96 -3.69 10.17 -14.96
CA VAL A 96 -3.72 11.60 -14.78
C VAL A 96 -2.49 11.81 -13.92
N GLU A 97 -1.42 12.30 -14.54
CA GLU A 97 -0.40 13.07 -13.84
C GLU A 97 -1.23 14.25 -13.31
N HIS A 98 -1.97 14.01 -12.23
CA HIS A 98 -2.29 15.09 -11.36
C HIS A 98 -0.92 15.42 -10.83
N ASP A 99 -0.44 16.54 -11.35
CA ASP A 99 0.70 17.27 -10.86
C ASP A 99 0.40 17.47 -9.37
N PHE A 100 0.76 16.45 -8.57
CA PHE A 100 0.89 16.53 -7.14
C PHE A 100 1.99 17.55 -6.99
N GLY A 101 1.59 18.83 -6.92
CA GLY A 101 2.48 19.97 -6.90
C GLY A 101 3.73 19.59 -6.13
N SER A 102 4.86 19.84 -6.78
CA SER A 102 6.19 19.31 -6.50
C SER A 102 6.77 19.55 -5.09
N THR A 103 5.99 19.73 -4.03
CA THR A 103 6.43 20.53 -2.89
C THR A 103 6.38 19.91 -1.50
N GLU A 104 5.72 18.79 -1.20
CA GLU A 104 5.89 18.12 0.13
C GLU A 104 5.61 16.61 0.15
N PHE A 105 4.55 16.15 -0.49
CA PHE A 105 4.14 14.74 -0.46
C PHE A 105 5.18 13.80 -1.09
N SER A 106 5.66 14.16 -2.28
CA SER A 106 6.72 13.42 -2.97
C SER A 106 8.00 13.37 -2.15
N GLN A 107 8.33 14.39 -1.36
CA GLN A 107 9.52 14.38 -0.49
C GLN A 107 9.34 13.49 0.74
N ARG A 108 8.10 13.39 1.25
CA ARG A 108 7.76 12.62 2.45
C ARG A 108 7.71 11.12 2.14
N ILE A 109 7.15 10.71 1.01
CA ILE A 109 6.96 9.31 0.64
C ILE A 109 7.68 8.87 -0.67
N SER A 110 8.68 9.64 -1.12
CA SER A 110 9.42 9.43 -2.39
C SER A 110 9.85 8.00 -2.64
N SER A 111 10.31 7.30 -1.60
CA SER A 111 10.81 5.93 -1.71
C SER A 111 9.73 4.95 -2.19
N PHE A 112 8.46 5.21 -1.86
CA PHE A 112 7.35 4.30 -2.13
C PHE A 112 6.45 4.76 -3.29
N CYS A 113 6.35 6.07 -3.55
CA CYS A 113 5.51 6.66 -4.61
C CYS A 113 5.64 6.01 -5.99
N ASN A 114 6.85 5.61 -6.36
CA ASN A 114 7.16 5.09 -7.70
C ASN A 114 7.31 3.57 -7.73
N MET A 115 7.03 2.89 -6.62
CA MET A 115 7.23 1.46 -6.46
C MET A 115 5.94 0.70 -6.80
N SER A 116 6.06 -0.33 -7.65
CA SER A 116 4.96 -1.29 -7.84
C SER A 116 4.91 -2.30 -6.69
N LEU A 117 3.76 -2.95 -6.50
CA LEU A 117 3.62 -4.02 -5.52
C LEU A 117 4.68 -5.13 -5.71
N MET A 118 4.97 -5.52 -6.96
CA MET A 118 6.01 -6.51 -7.26
C MET A 118 7.41 -6.05 -6.85
N GLN A 119 7.72 -4.76 -7.05
CA GLN A 119 9.01 -4.21 -6.62
C GLN A 119 9.12 -4.20 -5.10
N ALA A 120 8.05 -3.82 -4.38
CA ALA A 120 8.01 -3.85 -2.93
C ALA A 120 8.20 -5.27 -2.38
N LEU A 121 7.48 -6.26 -2.92
CA LEU A 121 7.64 -7.66 -2.54
C LEU A 121 9.06 -8.16 -2.78
N THR A 122 9.66 -7.79 -3.91
CA THR A 122 11.06 -8.14 -4.22
C THR A 122 12.02 -7.47 -3.25
N GLU A 123 11.83 -6.20 -2.91
CA GLU A 123 12.71 -5.46 -2.01
C GLU A 123 12.65 -5.97 -0.57
N ILE A 124 11.47 -6.31 -0.06
CA ILE A 124 11.32 -6.96 1.26
C ILE A 124 12.09 -8.29 1.31
N ARG A 125 11.98 -9.10 0.25
CA ARG A 125 12.60 -10.43 0.19
C ARG A 125 14.12 -10.35 0.05
N GLU A 126 14.59 -9.51 -0.87
CA GLU A 126 16.00 -9.47 -1.26
C GLU A 126 16.82 -8.48 -0.41
N ARG A 127 16.19 -7.44 0.15
CA ARG A 127 16.84 -6.35 0.90
C ARG A 127 16.07 -5.94 2.16
N PRO A 128 15.75 -6.87 3.07
CA PRO A 128 14.93 -6.59 4.26
C PRO A 128 15.53 -5.52 5.18
N SER A 129 16.86 -5.45 5.30
CA SER A 129 17.54 -4.43 6.12
C SER A 129 17.38 -3.02 5.54
N GLN A 130 17.44 -2.90 4.21
CA GLN A 130 17.24 -1.63 3.52
C GLN A 130 15.76 -1.22 3.60
N TRP A 131 14.85 -2.17 3.41
CA TRP A 131 13.41 -1.96 3.57
C TRP A 131 13.07 -1.42 4.97
N ASN A 132 13.52 -2.11 6.02
CA ASN A 132 13.27 -1.69 7.40
C ASN A 132 13.82 -0.30 7.69
N LYS A 133 15.00 0.03 7.13
CA LYS A 133 15.56 1.37 7.25
C LYS A 133 14.69 2.42 6.55
N GLN A 134 14.21 2.15 5.35
CA GLN A 134 13.32 3.08 4.63
C GLN A 134 12.02 3.36 5.41
N ILE A 135 11.45 2.33 6.02
CA ILE A 135 10.25 2.46 6.87
C ILE A 135 10.57 3.28 8.12
N GLN A 136 11.65 2.98 8.83
CA GLN A 136 12.05 3.75 10.02
C GLN A 136 12.35 5.22 9.69
N ASP A 137 13.06 5.47 8.58
CA ASP A 137 13.36 6.82 8.11
C ASP A 137 12.04 7.55 7.77
N ALA A 138 11.07 6.88 7.14
CA ALA A 138 9.76 7.45 6.85
C ALA A 138 8.93 7.73 8.12
N MET A 139 8.94 6.82 9.10
CA MET A 139 8.30 6.99 10.41
C MET A 139 8.87 8.17 11.19
N SER A 140 10.18 8.43 11.07
CA SER A 140 10.87 9.50 11.78
C SER A 140 10.54 10.91 11.24
N LYS A 141 9.98 11.00 10.03
CA LYS A 141 9.50 12.27 9.48
C LYS A 141 8.17 12.60 10.16
N ASP A 142 8.20 13.48 11.14
CA ASP A 142 7.00 13.92 11.82
C ASP A 142 6.02 14.55 10.82
N PHE A 143 4.79 14.00 10.79
CA PHE A 143 3.69 14.48 9.96
C PHE A 143 2.82 15.49 10.73
N SER A 144 3.43 16.24 11.66
CA SER A 144 2.81 17.27 12.49
C SER A 144 2.77 18.63 11.80
#